data_AF-A0A7Y2GKR9-F1
#
_entry.id   AF-A0A7Y2GKR9-F1
#
_cell.length_a   1.000
_cell.length_b   1.000
_cell.length_c   1.000
_cell.angle_alpha   90.00
_cell.angle_beta   90.00
_cell.angle_gamma   90.00
#
_symmetry.space_group_name_H-M   'P 1'
#
loop_
_entity.id
_entity.type
_entity.pdbx_description
1 polymer ?
#
loop_
_entity_poly.entity_id
_entity_poly.type
_entity_poly.pdbx_seq_one_letter_code
_entity_poly.pdbx_strand_id
1 'polypeptide(L)'
;MAKLVATLHARLGTRRRDVLEDRADATRRGRAEGPRDETADIRGGNWLVGPVGSATDQPIVVHTPLDWGVDHATAKVDGTPVASTFVDVAEALTAHRRLPRGAVGPHLALPPVHDHREARLWNDLLCLAEQHLDLPRGSVRTTIAVAPQAEHELDEILYELRDYAQRLTTTDAALAVRVEEANVRRGAGVPRPRAEATAAPLSA
;
A
#
# COMPACT_ATOMS: atom_id res chain seq x y z
N MET A 1 14.99 4.73 -12.44
CA MET A 1 15.32 4.07 -11.17
C MET A 1 15.84 5.04 -10.13
N ALA A 2 17.11 5.48 -10.19
CA ALA A 2 17.72 6.30 -9.16
C ALA A 2 16.92 7.58 -8.81
N LYS A 3 16.42 8.30 -9.82
CA LYS A 3 15.56 9.50 -9.62
C LYS A 3 14.26 9.19 -8.87
N LEU A 4 13.62 8.05 -9.16
CA LEU A 4 12.41 7.61 -8.47
C LEU A 4 12.74 7.30 -7.00
N VAL A 5 13.77 6.48 -6.74
CA VAL A 5 14.19 6.14 -5.37
C VAL A 5 14.52 7.39 -4.56
N ALA A 6 15.26 8.35 -5.14
CA ALA A 6 15.55 9.63 -4.49
C ALA A 6 14.27 10.42 -4.18
N THR A 7 13.30 10.44 -5.11
CA THR A 7 12.01 11.11 -4.90
C THR A 7 11.23 10.46 -3.77
N LEU A 8 11.13 9.13 -3.75
CA LEU A 8 10.43 8.39 -2.69
C LEU A 8 11.10 8.61 -1.33
N HIS A 9 12.43 8.54 -1.27
CA HIS A 9 13.19 8.79 -0.06
C HIS A 9 12.95 10.20 0.48
N ALA A 10 13.05 11.22 -0.38
CA ALA A 10 12.84 12.61 0.01
C ALA A 10 11.40 12.89 0.48
N ARG A 11 10.40 12.27 -0.15
CA ARG A 11 8.98 12.54 0.13
C ARG A 11 8.42 11.72 1.30
N LEU A 12 8.91 10.49 1.48
CA LEU A 12 8.32 9.52 2.41
C LEU A 12 9.27 9.12 3.55
N GLY A 13 10.55 9.47 3.50
CA GLY A 13 11.56 9.02 4.47
C GLY A 13 11.27 9.43 5.91
N THR A 14 10.77 10.63 6.16
CA THR A 14 10.34 11.05 7.51
C THR A 14 9.14 10.25 7.97
N ARG A 15 8.07 10.19 7.16
CA ARG A 15 6.86 9.44 7.51
C ARG A 15 7.11 7.96 7.75
N ARG A 16 8.05 7.34 7.01
CA ARG A 16 8.52 5.98 7.26
C ARG A 16 9.07 5.83 8.68
N ARG A 17 9.90 6.78 9.14
CA ARG A 17 10.46 6.74 10.50
C ARG A 17 9.36 6.90 11.54
N ASP A 18 8.43 7.83 11.31
CA ASP A 18 7.31 8.08 12.22
C ASP A 18 6.43 6.82 12.40
N VAL A 19 6.08 6.12 11.30
CA VAL A 19 5.29 4.88 11.42
C VAL A 19 6.06 3.73 12.08
N LEU A 20 7.38 3.65 11.88
CA LEU A 20 8.21 2.63 12.56
C LEU A 20 8.34 2.90 14.05
N GLU A 21 8.42 4.18 14.44
CA GLU A 21 8.39 4.59 15.85
C GLU A 21 7.04 4.27 16.49
N ASP A 22 5.93 4.62 15.82
CA ASP A 22 4.57 4.26 16.23
C ASP A 22 4.41 2.74 16.40
N ARG A 23 4.93 1.94 15.46
CA ARG A 23 4.92 0.47 15.50
C ARG A 23 5.70 -0.07 16.71
N ALA A 24 6.89 0.48 16.97
CA ALA A 24 7.72 0.08 18.11
C ALA A 24 7.04 0.43 19.44
N ASP A 25 6.38 1.58 19.49
CA ASP A 25 5.64 2.06 20.64
C ASP A 25 4.39 1.22 20.92
N ALA A 26 3.59 0.90 19.90
CA ALA A 26 2.43 0.01 20.03
C ALA A 26 2.85 -1.38 20.54
N THR A 27 3.96 -1.91 20.02
CA THR A 27 4.54 -3.18 20.48
C THR A 27 4.91 -3.10 21.97
N ARG A 28 5.53 -2.00 22.40
CA ARG A 28 5.91 -1.78 23.82
C ARG A 28 4.69 -1.67 24.74
N ARG A 29 3.60 -1.05 24.27
CA ARG A 29 2.35 -0.92 25.02
C ARG A 29 1.60 -2.25 25.17
N GLY A 30 1.88 -3.24 24.31
CA GLY A 30 1.40 -4.61 24.46
C GLY A 30 -0.12 -4.79 24.33
N ARG A 31 -0.83 -3.82 23.74
CA ARG A 31 -2.29 -3.87 23.59
C ARG A 31 -2.67 -3.48 22.17
N ALA A 32 -3.55 -4.27 21.56
CA ALA A 32 -4.36 -3.79 20.45
C ALA A 32 -5.22 -2.64 21.01
N GLU A 33 -4.95 -1.43 20.56
CA GLU A 33 -5.86 -0.30 20.80
C GLU A 33 -7.18 -0.61 20.06
N GLY A 34 -8.31 -0.10 20.53
CA GLY A 34 -9.56 -0.29 19.80
C GLY A 34 -9.57 0.53 18.50
N PRO A 35 -10.61 0.38 17.65
CA PRO A 35 -10.81 1.26 16.51
C PRO A 35 -10.78 2.73 16.97
N ARG A 36 -10.07 3.57 16.23
CA ARG A 36 -9.90 4.98 16.62
C ARG A 36 -11.17 5.77 16.29
N ASP A 37 -11.46 6.77 17.12
CA ASP A 37 -12.60 7.67 16.89
C ASP A 37 -12.37 8.55 15.66
N GLU A 38 -11.10 8.91 15.40
CA GLU A 38 -10.71 9.75 14.24
C GLU A 38 -11.01 9.10 12.88
N THR A 39 -11.24 7.79 12.83
CA THR A 39 -11.54 7.02 11.61
C THR A 39 -12.97 6.45 11.58
N ALA A 40 -13.84 6.91 12.49
CA ALA A 40 -15.21 6.40 12.57
C ALA A 40 -16.03 6.62 11.28
N ASP A 41 -15.72 7.67 10.54
CA ASP A 41 -16.32 7.99 9.24
C ASP A 41 -15.99 6.96 8.15
N ILE A 42 -14.81 6.32 8.22
CA ILE A 42 -14.43 5.25 7.30
C ILE A 42 -15.30 4.02 7.50
N ARG A 43 -15.52 3.63 8.77
CA ARG A 43 -16.35 2.47 9.14
C ARG A 43 -17.83 2.70 8.87
N GLY A 44 -18.31 3.93 9.04
CA GLY A 44 -19.68 4.34 8.72
C GLY A 44 -19.90 4.71 7.25
N GLY A 45 -18.82 4.80 6.46
CA GLY A 45 -18.84 5.27 5.09
C GLY A 45 -19.23 4.20 4.07
N ASN A 46 -19.69 4.66 2.89
CA ASN A 46 -19.93 3.78 1.75
C ASN A 46 -18.82 3.97 0.71
N TRP A 47 -17.76 3.17 0.82
CA TRP A 47 -16.64 3.14 -0.12
C TRP A 47 -16.43 1.73 -0.65
N LEU A 48 -15.77 1.65 -1.81
CA LEU A 48 -15.51 0.39 -2.51
C LEU A 48 -14.00 0.22 -2.69
N VAL A 49 -13.57 -1.03 -2.68
CA VAL A 49 -12.27 -1.42 -3.22
C VAL A 49 -12.31 -1.25 -4.74
N GLY A 50 -11.22 -0.78 -5.32
CA GLY A 50 -11.04 -0.65 -6.76
C GLY A 50 -11.29 -1.98 -7.47
N PRO A 51 -11.46 -1.96 -8.81
CA PRO A 51 -11.83 -3.15 -9.55
C PRO A 51 -10.75 -4.23 -9.39
N VAL A 52 -11.13 -5.35 -8.79
CA VAL A 52 -10.34 -6.57 -8.79
C VAL A 52 -10.25 -7.01 -10.25
N GLY A 53 -9.03 -7.03 -10.81
CA GLY A 53 -8.84 -7.50 -12.19
C GLY A 53 -9.44 -8.89 -12.40
N SER A 54 -9.83 -9.21 -13.64
CA SER A 54 -10.41 -10.52 -13.99
C SER A 54 -9.54 -11.67 -13.47
N ALA A 55 -10.14 -12.80 -13.09
CA ALA A 55 -9.42 -14.01 -12.67
C ALA A 55 -8.42 -14.54 -13.72
N THR A 56 -8.56 -14.12 -14.99
CA THR A 56 -7.60 -14.38 -16.08
C THR A 56 -6.36 -13.49 -16.05
N ASP A 57 -6.38 -12.38 -15.30
CA ASP A 57 -5.24 -11.49 -15.08
C ASP A 57 -4.37 -11.95 -13.88
N GLN A 58 -4.14 -13.25 -13.77
CA GLN A 58 -3.19 -13.76 -12.78
C GLN A 58 -1.81 -13.14 -13.10
N PRO A 59 -1.19 -12.43 -12.15
CA PRO A 59 0.10 -11.83 -12.37
C PRO A 59 1.12 -12.94 -12.63
N ILE A 60 1.84 -12.84 -13.76
CA ILE A 60 2.89 -13.80 -14.12
C ILE A 60 4.03 -13.76 -13.09
N VAL A 61 4.21 -12.62 -12.41
CA VAL A 61 5.26 -12.40 -11.41
C VAL A 61 4.66 -11.73 -10.17
N VAL A 62 4.92 -12.32 -9.01
CA VAL A 62 4.64 -11.73 -7.69
C VAL A 62 5.96 -11.22 -7.11
N HIS A 63 5.98 -9.94 -6.72
CA HIS A 63 7.11 -9.34 -6.03
C HIS A 63 6.80 -9.23 -4.53
N THR A 64 7.76 -9.57 -3.68
CA THR A 64 7.64 -9.47 -2.21
C THR A 64 8.58 -8.37 -1.72
N PRO A 65 8.17 -7.09 -1.76
CA PRO A 65 9.01 -6.01 -1.25
C PRO A 65 9.32 -6.23 0.24
N LEU A 66 10.50 -5.79 0.66
CA LEU A 66 10.91 -5.87 2.06
C LEU A 66 10.08 -4.93 2.95
N ASP A 67 10.05 -5.23 4.25
CA ASP A 67 9.36 -4.43 5.26
C ASP A 67 9.97 -3.04 5.41
N TRP A 68 9.14 -2.09 5.85
CA TRP A 68 9.54 -0.71 6.12
C TRP A 68 10.76 -0.61 7.03
N GLY A 69 10.98 -1.54 7.96
CA GLY A 69 12.13 -1.54 8.87
C GLY A 69 13.48 -1.87 8.22
N VAL A 70 13.50 -2.29 6.95
CA VAL A 70 14.73 -2.77 6.31
C VAL A 70 15.37 -1.68 5.46
N ASP A 71 16.57 -1.27 5.84
CA ASP A 71 17.42 -0.41 5.01
C ASP A 71 18.14 -1.22 3.93
N HIS A 72 18.30 -0.62 2.75
CA HIS A 72 19.01 -1.22 1.63
C HIS A 72 20.51 -1.26 1.93
N ALA A 73 21.14 -2.43 1.73
CA ALA A 73 22.52 -2.68 2.14
C ALA A 73 23.53 -1.65 1.61
N THR A 74 23.32 -1.15 0.39
CA THR A 74 24.28 -0.26 -0.29
C THR A 74 23.69 1.04 -0.83
N ALA A 75 22.37 1.19 -0.89
CA ALA A 75 21.75 2.30 -1.59
C ALA A 75 21.57 3.47 -0.62
N LYS A 76 21.96 4.67 -1.06
CA LYS A 76 21.96 5.88 -0.24
C LYS A 76 21.49 7.08 -1.05
N VAL A 77 20.85 8.03 -0.39
CA VAL A 77 20.52 9.36 -0.91
C VAL A 77 21.09 10.37 0.07
N ASP A 78 21.95 11.27 -0.41
CA ASP A 78 22.66 12.27 0.42
C ASP A 78 23.36 11.65 1.64
N GLY A 79 23.98 10.48 1.45
CA GLY A 79 24.69 9.73 2.49
C GLY A 79 23.78 8.93 3.44
N THR A 80 22.46 9.11 3.38
CA THR A 80 21.48 8.42 4.22
C THR A 80 21.03 7.11 3.57
N PRO A 81 21.00 5.98 4.30
CA PRO A 81 20.45 4.72 3.80
C PRO A 81 19.00 4.89 3.33
N VAL A 82 18.67 4.30 2.17
CA VAL A 82 17.29 4.24 1.69
C VAL A 82 16.62 2.95 2.16
N ALA A 83 15.30 2.97 2.35
CA ALA A 83 14.54 1.74 2.62
C ALA A 83 14.63 0.78 1.44
N SER A 84 14.81 -0.52 1.69
CA SER A 84 14.78 -1.55 0.64
C SER A 84 13.45 -1.56 -0.10
N THR A 85 12.34 -1.35 0.61
CA THR A 85 10.99 -1.21 0.04
C THR A 85 10.92 -0.19 -1.10
N PHE A 86 11.63 0.95 -0.97
CA PHE A 86 11.66 1.97 -2.02
C PHE A 86 12.34 1.47 -3.28
N VAL A 87 13.40 0.67 -3.13
CA VAL A 87 14.14 0.09 -4.24
C VAL A 87 13.32 -1.02 -4.90
N ASP A 88 12.76 -1.94 -4.11
CA ASP A 88 11.98 -3.09 -4.60
C ASP A 88 10.77 -2.63 -5.43
N VAL A 89 10.02 -1.64 -4.93
CA VAL A 89 8.85 -1.09 -5.63
C VAL A 89 9.29 -0.29 -6.87
N ALA A 90 10.34 0.53 -6.77
CA ALA A 90 10.84 1.25 -7.93
C ALA A 90 11.30 0.29 -9.04
N GLU A 91 11.89 -0.85 -8.67
CA GLU A 91 12.30 -1.93 -9.57
C GLU A 91 11.11 -2.52 -10.32
N ALA A 92 10.12 -3.03 -9.58
CA ALA A 92 8.93 -3.66 -10.14
C ALA A 92 8.20 -2.72 -11.12
N LEU A 93 7.95 -1.46 -10.74
CA LEU A 93 7.20 -0.54 -11.59
C LEU A 93 8.03 -0.02 -12.78
N THR A 94 9.35 0.18 -12.63
CA THR A 94 10.20 0.55 -13.77
C THR A 94 10.25 -0.58 -14.80
N ALA A 95 10.27 -1.83 -14.36
CA ALA A 95 10.17 -2.98 -15.25
C ALA A 95 8.82 -3.01 -15.96
N HIS A 96 7.72 -2.83 -15.23
CA HIS A 96 6.37 -2.78 -15.79
C HIS A 96 6.19 -1.67 -16.84
N ARG A 97 6.75 -0.47 -16.60
CA ARG A 97 6.71 0.65 -17.55
C ARG A 97 7.26 0.31 -18.95
N ARG A 98 8.12 -0.71 -19.05
CA ARG A 98 8.72 -1.14 -20.34
C ARG A 98 7.82 -2.11 -21.11
N LEU A 99 6.74 -2.60 -20.51
CA LEU A 99 5.79 -3.48 -21.16
C LEU A 99 4.84 -2.71 -22.08
N PRO A 100 4.18 -3.38 -23.04
CA PRO A 100 3.16 -2.75 -23.87
C PRO A 100 2.02 -2.15 -23.04
N ARG A 101 1.39 -1.10 -23.57
CA ARG A 101 0.22 -0.50 -22.93
C ARG A 101 -0.88 -1.55 -22.73
N GLY A 102 -1.52 -1.53 -21.56
CA GLY A 102 -2.56 -2.49 -21.19
C GLY A 102 -2.04 -3.84 -20.68
N ALA A 103 -0.72 -4.02 -20.58
CA ALA A 103 -0.17 -5.18 -19.88
C ALA A 103 -0.67 -5.21 -18.43
N VAL A 104 -0.93 -6.42 -17.92
CA VAL A 104 -1.25 -6.62 -16.51
C VAL A 104 -0.09 -6.12 -15.65
N GLY A 105 -0.40 -5.27 -14.68
CA GLY A 105 0.62 -4.69 -13.81
C GLY A 105 1.16 -5.64 -12.75
N PRO A 106 2.25 -5.25 -12.08
CA PRO A 106 2.91 -6.11 -11.11
C PRO A 106 2.01 -6.35 -9.90
N HIS A 107 2.10 -7.56 -9.35
CA HIS A 107 1.45 -7.88 -8.09
C HIS A 107 2.47 -7.87 -6.95
N LEU A 108 2.19 -7.10 -5.91
CA LEU A 108 3.02 -7.00 -4.73
C LEU A 108 2.38 -7.74 -3.56
N ALA A 109 3.07 -8.74 -3.02
CA ALA A 109 2.70 -9.33 -1.74
C ALA A 109 3.33 -8.51 -0.63
N LEU A 110 2.53 -7.66 0.01
CA LEU A 110 3.02 -6.73 1.03
C LEU A 110 3.41 -7.51 2.31
N PRO A 111 4.50 -7.11 2.98
CA PRO A 111 4.74 -7.47 4.37
C PRO A 111 3.51 -7.16 5.24
N PRO A 112 3.39 -7.80 6.42
CA PRO A 112 2.30 -7.50 7.35
C PRO A 112 2.18 -6.00 7.60
N VAL A 113 0.97 -5.47 7.40
CA VAL A 113 0.62 -4.07 7.67
C VAL A 113 0.15 -3.99 9.13
N HIS A 114 0.77 -3.10 9.91
CA HIS A 114 0.57 -3.04 11.36
C HIS A 114 -0.50 -2.05 11.81
N ASP A 115 -0.90 -1.10 10.96
CA ASP A 115 -1.99 -0.15 11.18
C ASP A 115 -2.41 0.55 9.87
N HIS A 116 -3.46 1.37 9.92
CA HIS A 116 -3.92 2.14 8.77
C HIS A 116 -2.94 3.24 8.31
N ARG A 117 -2.02 3.71 9.17
CA ARG A 117 -1.02 4.74 8.81
C ARG A 117 0.06 4.14 7.91
N GLU A 118 0.46 2.90 8.18
CA GLU A 118 1.31 2.11 7.28
C GLU A 118 0.60 1.80 5.97
N ALA A 119 -0.69 1.47 6.01
CA ALA A 119 -1.48 1.29 4.79
C ALA A 119 -1.50 2.58 3.94
N ARG A 120 -1.65 3.74 4.58
CA ARG A 120 -1.54 5.05 3.92
C ARG A 120 -0.15 5.31 3.36
N LEU A 121 0.92 4.93 4.08
CA LEU A 121 2.29 5.06 3.58
C LEU A 121 2.51 4.19 2.32
N TRP A 122 1.98 2.97 2.31
CA TRP A 122 1.98 2.12 1.11
C TRP A 122 1.21 2.74 -0.05
N ASN A 123 0.00 3.25 0.19
CA ASN A 123 -0.77 3.95 -0.84
C ASN A 123 0.03 5.10 -1.46
N ASP A 124 0.66 5.92 -0.63
CA ASP A 124 1.40 7.09 -1.10
C ASP A 124 2.67 6.70 -1.85
N LEU A 125 3.35 5.62 -1.44
CA LEU A 125 4.47 5.04 -2.18
C LEU A 125 4.05 4.64 -3.59
N LEU A 126 2.98 3.84 -3.71
CA LEU A 126 2.49 3.33 -4.99
C LEU A 126 2.00 4.46 -5.89
N CYS A 127 1.22 5.39 -5.33
CA CYS A 127 0.72 6.56 -6.04
C CYS A 127 1.87 7.43 -6.59
N LEU A 128 2.86 7.76 -5.75
CA LEU A 128 4.01 8.54 -6.19
C LEU A 128 4.83 7.81 -7.24
N ALA A 129 5.00 6.49 -7.12
CA ALA A 129 5.75 5.70 -8.08
C ALA A 129 5.04 5.60 -9.44
N GLU A 130 3.71 5.39 -9.45
CA GLU A 130 2.90 5.42 -10.66
C GLU A 130 2.95 6.79 -11.34
N GLN A 131 2.74 7.87 -10.57
CA GLN A 131 2.82 9.25 -11.08
C GLN A 131 4.19 9.57 -11.67
N HIS A 132 5.27 9.20 -10.99
CA HIS A 132 6.63 9.47 -11.46
C HIS A 132 6.97 8.72 -12.76
N LEU A 133 6.33 7.56 -12.98
CA LEU A 133 6.58 6.70 -14.14
C LEU A 133 5.56 6.90 -15.26
N ASP A 134 4.58 7.80 -15.07
CA ASP A 134 3.46 8.04 -15.97
C ASP A 134 2.61 6.77 -16.22
N LEU A 135 2.35 6.04 -15.13
CA LEU A 135 1.49 4.88 -15.10
C LEU A 135 0.09 5.28 -14.61
N PRO A 136 -0.99 4.67 -15.15
CA PRO A 136 -2.34 4.85 -14.61
C PRO A 136 -2.40 4.47 -13.12
N ARG A 137 -3.22 5.18 -12.34
CA ARG A 137 -3.47 4.84 -10.94
C ARG A 137 -4.09 3.43 -10.84
N GLY A 138 -3.57 2.62 -9.91
CA GLY A 138 -4.03 1.24 -9.74
C GLY A 138 -3.47 0.29 -10.82
N SER A 139 -2.37 0.66 -11.46
CA SER A 139 -1.59 -0.25 -12.29
C SER A 139 -1.00 -1.38 -11.44
N VAL A 140 -0.65 -1.09 -10.18
CA VAL A 140 -0.17 -2.10 -9.23
C VAL A 140 -1.34 -2.83 -8.58
N ARG A 141 -1.19 -4.13 -8.31
CA ARG A 141 -2.12 -4.90 -7.48
C ARG A 141 -1.41 -5.42 -6.24
N THR A 142 -2.12 -5.58 -5.14
CA THR A 142 -1.52 -6.04 -3.88
C THR A 142 -2.26 -7.21 -3.25
N THR A 143 -1.49 -8.11 -2.65
CA THR A 143 -1.96 -8.95 -1.53
C THR A 143 -1.54 -8.25 -0.25
N ILE A 144 -2.53 -7.94 0.59
CA ILE A 144 -2.34 -7.24 1.86
C ILE A 144 -2.35 -8.26 2.98
N ALA A 145 -1.20 -8.48 3.61
CA ALA A 145 -1.14 -9.18 4.88
C ALA A 145 -1.47 -8.21 6.02
N VAL A 146 -2.48 -8.53 6.83
CA VAL A 146 -2.82 -7.75 8.03
C VAL A 146 -2.15 -8.39 9.22
N ALA A 147 -1.37 -7.62 9.96
CA ALA A 147 -0.77 -8.12 11.19
C ALA A 147 -1.85 -8.33 12.27
N PRO A 148 -1.72 -9.34 13.16
CA PRO A 148 -2.78 -9.69 14.12
C PRO A 148 -3.25 -8.50 14.98
N GLN A 149 -2.32 -7.65 15.42
CA GLN A 149 -2.64 -6.48 16.23
C GLN A 149 -3.40 -5.40 15.46
N ALA A 150 -3.43 -5.43 14.13
CA ALA A 150 -4.08 -4.43 13.27
C ALA A 150 -5.47 -4.89 12.79
N GLU A 151 -5.93 -6.09 13.16
CA GLU A 151 -7.21 -6.65 12.70
C GLU A 151 -8.41 -5.77 13.09
N HIS A 152 -8.28 -4.95 14.14
CA HIS A 152 -9.29 -3.98 14.56
C HIS A 152 -9.38 -2.73 13.67
N GLU A 153 -8.38 -2.45 12.83
CA GLU A 153 -8.36 -1.35 11.85
C GLU A 153 -8.51 -1.85 10.40
N LEU A 154 -9.10 -3.04 10.20
CA LEU A 154 -9.18 -3.64 8.87
C LEU A 154 -9.86 -2.70 7.85
N ASP A 155 -10.98 -2.07 8.22
CA ASP A 155 -11.74 -1.22 7.32
C ASP A 155 -10.89 -0.01 6.89
N GLU A 156 -10.11 0.55 7.80
CA GLU A 156 -9.18 1.65 7.54
C GLU A 156 -8.01 1.22 6.65
N ILE A 157 -7.42 0.04 6.90
CA ILE A 157 -6.35 -0.51 6.07
C ILE A 157 -6.85 -0.72 4.63
N LEU A 158 -8.02 -1.35 4.49
CA LEU A 158 -8.64 -1.57 3.18
C LEU A 158 -9.04 -0.24 2.51
N TYR A 159 -9.53 0.73 3.28
CA TYR A 159 -9.85 2.05 2.76
C TYR A 159 -8.61 2.73 2.18
N GLU A 160 -7.51 2.77 2.92
CA GLU A 160 -6.28 3.43 2.48
C GLU A 160 -5.68 2.74 1.25
N LEU A 161 -5.77 1.40 1.15
CA LEU A 161 -5.23 0.63 0.03
C LEU A 161 -6.27 0.26 -1.05
N ARG A 162 -7.46 0.85 -1.01
CA ARG A 162 -8.60 0.45 -1.85
C ARG A 162 -8.30 0.44 -3.35
N ASP A 163 -7.45 1.34 -3.85
CA ASP A 163 -7.13 1.41 -5.29
C ASP A 163 -6.18 0.29 -5.75
N TYR A 164 -5.56 -0.43 -4.81
CA TYR A 164 -4.51 -1.42 -5.07
C TYR A 164 -4.87 -2.82 -4.55
N ALA A 165 -5.78 -2.91 -3.58
CA ALA A 165 -6.13 -4.15 -2.90
C ALA A 165 -6.79 -5.14 -3.86
N GLN A 166 -6.11 -6.26 -4.12
CA GLN A 166 -6.65 -7.39 -4.89
C GLN A 166 -7.00 -8.56 -3.98
N ARG A 167 -6.17 -8.79 -2.95
CA ARG A 167 -6.35 -9.89 -2.00
C ARG A 167 -5.98 -9.42 -0.59
N LEU A 168 -6.61 -10.01 0.41
CA LEU A 168 -6.26 -9.86 1.82
C LEU A 168 -5.87 -11.22 2.40
N THR A 169 -4.88 -11.23 3.29
CA THR A 169 -4.58 -12.36 4.17
C THR A 169 -4.53 -11.88 5.61
N THR A 170 -5.24 -12.57 6.49
CA THR A 170 -5.32 -12.31 7.93
C THR A 170 -5.22 -13.64 8.66
N THR A 171 -4.79 -13.60 9.92
CA THR A 171 -4.76 -14.77 10.80
C THR A 171 -6.15 -15.18 11.29
N ASP A 172 -7.14 -14.29 11.23
CA ASP A 172 -8.54 -14.57 11.57
C ASP A 172 -9.33 -15.08 10.34
N ALA A 173 -9.72 -16.36 10.38
CA ALA A 173 -10.50 -17.00 9.34
C ALA A 173 -11.90 -16.37 9.15
N ALA A 174 -12.53 -15.84 10.20
CA ALA A 174 -13.82 -15.17 10.11
C ALA A 174 -13.69 -13.81 9.41
N LEU A 175 -12.58 -13.12 9.65
CA LEU A 175 -12.26 -11.87 8.99
C LEU A 175 -11.98 -12.07 7.48
N ALA A 176 -11.28 -13.16 7.13
CA ALA A 176 -11.06 -13.55 5.73
C ALA A 176 -12.37 -13.77 4.96
N VAL A 177 -13.35 -14.45 5.56
CA VAL A 177 -14.68 -14.67 4.96
C VAL A 177 -15.44 -13.36 4.78
N ARG A 178 -15.44 -12.48 5.79
CA ARG A 178 -16.10 -11.16 5.71
C ARG A 178 -15.55 -10.31 4.57
N VAL A 179 -14.25 -10.41 4.31
CA VAL A 179 -13.57 -9.65 3.26
C VAL A 179 -13.90 -10.22 1.89
N GLU A 180 -13.91 -11.55 1.74
CA GLU A 180 -14.34 -12.19 0.50
C GLU A 180 -15.80 -11.84 0.18
N GLU A 181 -16.70 -11.92 1.16
CA GLU A 181 -18.10 -11.51 1.00
C GLU A 181 -18.24 -10.02 0.68
N ALA A 182 -17.44 -9.16 1.30
CA ALA A 182 -17.42 -7.74 1.02
C ALA A 182 -16.94 -7.47 -0.41
N ASN A 183 -15.89 -8.14 -0.88
CA ASN A 183 -15.38 -8.03 -2.24
C ASN A 183 -16.43 -8.49 -3.28
N VAL A 184 -17.15 -9.59 -3.01
CA VAL A 184 -18.25 -10.08 -3.87
C VAL A 184 -19.40 -9.10 -3.95
N ARG A 185 -19.84 -8.51 -2.82
CA ARG A 185 -20.91 -7.50 -2.82
C ARG A 185 -20.48 -6.19 -3.51
N ARG A 186 -19.19 -5.85 -3.46
CA ARG A 186 -18.62 -4.59 -3.94
C ARG A 186 -18.19 -4.61 -5.41
N GLY A 187 -17.95 -5.78 -6.00
CA GLY A 187 -17.75 -5.96 -7.45
C GLY A 187 -18.94 -5.52 -8.33
N ALA A 188 -20.07 -5.14 -7.72
CA ALA A 188 -21.24 -4.57 -8.38
C ALA A 188 -21.31 -3.03 -8.36
N GLY A 189 -20.34 -2.32 -7.77
CA GLY A 189 -20.36 -0.86 -7.63
C GLY A 189 -19.23 -0.13 -8.37
N VAL A 190 -19.47 1.14 -8.75
CA VAL A 190 -18.48 2.00 -9.40
C VAL A 190 -17.56 2.63 -8.34
N PRO A 191 -16.24 2.38 -8.36
CA PRO A 191 -15.31 3.02 -7.43
C PRO A 191 -15.28 4.53 -7.64
N ARG A 192 -15.28 5.31 -6.55
CA ARG A 192 -14.98 6.74 -6.60
C ARG A 192 -13.54 6.98 -6.16
N PRO A 193 -12.72 7.70 -6.95
CA PRO A 193 -11.37 8.05 -6.54
C PRO A 193 -11.40 8.91 -5.27
N ARG A 194 -10.35 8.80 -4.44
CA ARG A 194 -10.11 9.74 -3.32
C ARG A 194 -10.09 11.16 -3.89
N ALA A 195 -10.77 12.11 -3.25
CA ALA A 195 -10.54 13.52 -3.52
C ALA A 195 -9.04 13.80 -3.30
N GLU A 196 -8.37 14.33 -4.31
CA GLU A 196 -6.93 14.58 -4.29
C GLU A 196 -6.59 15.42 -3.06
N ALA A 197 -5.84 14.83 -2.12
CA ALA A 197 -5.05 15.66 -1.22
C ALA A 197 -4.00 16.31 -2.12
N THR A 198 -4.15 17.61 -2.38
CA THR A 198 -3.25 18.44 -3.18
C THR A 198 -1.80 18.22 -2.75
N ALA A 199 -1.10 17.32 -3.44
CA ALA A 199 0.34 17.27 -3.41
C ALA A 199 0.81 18.50 -4.19
N ALA A 200 1.52 19.41 -3.51
CA ALA A 200 2.10 20.59 -4.12
C ALA A 200 2.85 20.21 -5.42
N PRO A 201 2.71 21.00 -6.50
CA PRO A 201 3.22 20.63 -7.81
C PRO A 201 4.72 20.34 -7.77
N LEU A 202 5.13 19.36 -8.58
CA LEU A 202 6.53 19.09 -8.88
C LEU A 202 7.11 20.32 -9.61
N SER A 203 7.76 21.23 -8.89
CA SER A 203 8.58 22.26 -9.52
C SER A 203 9.73 21.59 -10.28
N ALA A 204 9.89 22.00 -11.54
CA ALA A 204 10.83 21.50 -12.53
C ALA A 204 12.31 21.73 -12.16
#